data_AF-T1GBX3-F1
#
_entry.id   AF-T1GBX3-F1
#
_cell.length_a   1.000
_cell.length_b   1.000
_cell.length_c   1.000
_cell.angle_alpha   90.00
_cell.angle_beta   90.00
_cell.angle_gamma   90.00
#
_symmetry.space_group_name_H-M   'P 1'
#
loop_
_entity.id
_entity.type
_entity.pdbx_description
1 polymer ?
#
loop_
_entity_poly.entity_id
_entity_poly.type
_entity_poly.pdbx_seq_one_letter_code
_entity_poly.pdbx_strand_id
1 'polypeptide(L)'
;MEFIQILGVGTTRPGLDPYVTFVVGTIFLKYISRNYENEAEKCEVGAKFLKILYSFLKSYEIHPNDFSENKKENSPTGYHSLNRTINPMEVEGLSSVLSIIKAVANFDENARIALCEHPNWAPIQVLLGLLGCSVPILLKAEILLTLTALGKSRETAAQIWANLENSQIISTIPSTNTFNSEASLSEEIETNESRNGIYPVSKAVLELLYTLTSVGVPRTLGVGTRRPGLDPYVTFVVGTIFLKFISRNYENEAEKWEVGAKCLKILYSFLKSYEIHPNDFSENKEENSPPGYHVMIQVHTKSDILKLILEIIYQTKEQLDTYDSFIPGKTYLEECSLYCLQIIETALSNQDLSQNTDENVELELKIAIIELLKDSLHQPAPNITHYLLGFDITKDIRSTQLQKPGVLDFPSTCAKSLVSLLDFNIEMMKSQIDFDSRYEQFIEKAYELLY
;
A
#
# COMPACT_ATOMS: atom_id res chain seq x y z
N MET A 1 -29.95 -0.83 -36.99
CA MET A 1 -30.03 0.65 -36.99
C MET A 1 -31.32 1.14 -36.36
N GLU A 2 -32.51 0.79 -36.87
CA GLU A 2 -33.81 1.25 -36.31
C GLU A 2 -34.04 0.85 -34.84
N PHE A 3 -33.68 -0.36 -34.42
CA PHE A 3 -33.90 -0.82 -33.04
C PHE A 3 -33.09 -0.01 -31.99
N ILE A 4 -31.87 0.43 -32.35
CA ILE A 4 -31.01 1.26 -31.50
C ILE A 4 -31.49 2.72 -31.50
N GLN A 5 -32.01 3.23 -32.63
CA GLN A 5 -32.66 4.54 -32.69
C GLN A 5 -33.96 4.58 -31.88
N ILE A 6 -34.78 3.52 -31.92
CA ILE A 6 -36.01 3.43 -31.12
C ILE A 6 -35.69 3.42 -29.61
N LEU A 7 -34.61 2.74 -29.22
CA LEU A 7 -34.13 2.76 -27.82
C LEU A 7 -33.52 4.11 -27.43
N GLY A 8 -32.77 4.78 -28.31
CA GLY A 8 -32.20 6.11 -28.06
C GLY A 8 -33.21 7.27 -28.09
N VAL A 9 -34.39 7.07 -28.70
CA VAL A 9 -35.48 8.07 -28.76
C VAL A 9 -36.48 7.87 -27.61
N GLY A 10 -36.51 6.69 -26.96
CA GLY A 10 -37.45 6.36 -25.89
C GLY A 10 -36.98 6.68 -24.45
N THR A 11 -35.76 7.17 -24.23
CA THR A 11 -35.11 7.25 -22.90
C THR A 11 -35.46 8.50 -22.07
N THR A 12 -36.61 9.12 -22.27
CA THR A 12 -37.06 10.28 -21.48
C THR A 12 -38.05 9.94 -20.37
N ARG A 13 -38.40 8.66 -20.17
CA ARG A 13 -39.28 8.23 -19.07
C ARG A 13 -38.50 7.57 -17.92
N PRO A 14 -38.70 8.04 -16.67
CA PRO A 14 -38.17 7.37 -15.49
C PRO A 14 -38.95 6.06 -15.30
N GLY A 15 -38.30 4.92 -15.50
CA GLY A 15 -38.90 3.61 -15.26
C GLY A 15 -38.65 2.52 -16.30
N LEU A 16 -37.65 2.64 -17.19
CA LEU A 16 -37.25 1.48 -18.00
C LEU A 16 -36.28 0.57 -17.24
N ASP A 17 -36.64 -0.72 -17.28
CA ASP A 17 -36.06 -1.86 -16.59
C ASP A 17 -34.54 -2.01 -16.82
N PRO A 18 -33.70 -2.13 -15.76
CA PRO A 18 -32.26 -2.38 -15.84
C PRO A 18 -31.89 -3.55 -16.76
N TYR A 19 -32.80 -4.52 -16.91
CA TYR A 19 -32.64 -5.65 -17.85
C TYR A 19 -32.52 -5.20 -19.32
N VAL A 20 -33.24 -4.15 -19.71
CA VAL A 20 -33.18 -3.63 -21.08
C VAL A 20 -31.83 -2.95 -21.31
N THR A 21 -31.33 -2.17 -20.34
CA THR A 21 -30.00 -1.54 -20.44
C THR A 21 -28.87 -2.57 -20.43
N PHE A 22 -28.99 -3.64 -19.65
CA PHE A 22 -28.02 -4.74 -19.59
C PHE A 22 -27.99 -5.59 -20.87
N VAL A 23 -29.17 -5.99 -21.38
CA VAL A 23 -29.30 -6.71 -22.65
C VAL A 23 -28.84 -5.84 -23.82
N VAL A 24 -29.16 -4.54 -23.79
CA VAL A 24 -28.69 -3.59 -24.80
C VAL A 24 -27.19 -3.39 -24.71
N GLY A 25 -26.58 -3.22 -23.54
CA GLY A 25 -25.13 -3.04 -23.36
C GLY A 25 -24.31 -4.26 -23.78
N THR A 26 -24.77 -5.47 -23.44
CA THR A 26 -24.11 -6.72 -23.82
C THR A 26 -24.29 -7.05 -25.31
N ILE A 27 -25.48 -6.82 -25.88
CA ILE A 27 -25.71 -6.93 -27.33
C ILE A 27 -24.91 -5.87 -28.07
N PHE A 28 -24.80 -4.66 -27.53
CA PHE A 28 -24.07 -3.54 -28.12
C PHE A 28 -22.56 -3.79 -28.17
N LEU A 29 -21.95 -4.30 -27.08
CA LEU A 29 -20.54 -4.71 -27.07
C LEU A 29 -20.27 -5.85 -28.07
N LYS A 30 -21.17 -6.83 -28.14
CA LYS A 30 -21.08 -7.95 -29.10
C LYS A 30 -21.35 -7.52 -30.55
N TYR A 31 -22.13 -6.46 -30.75
CA TYR A 31 -22.47 -5.89 -32.06
C TYR A 31 -21.36 -4.94 -32.57
N ILE A 32 -20.78 -4.11 -31.70
CA ILE A 32 -19.63 -3.25 -32.01
C ILE A 32 -18.41 -4.08 -32.39
N SER A 33 -18.14 -5.17 -31.68
CA SER A 33 -17.05 -6.10 -31.99
C SER A 33 -17.23 -6.85 -33.32
N ARG A 34 -18.46 -7.03 -33.80
CA ARG A 34 -18.77 -7.94 -34.92
C ARG A 34 -19.09 -7.23 -36.24
N ASN A 35 -19.52 -5.97 -36.21
CA ASN A 35 -20.04 -5.27 -37.39
C ASN A 35 -19.30 -3.98 -37.78
N TYR A 36 -18.36 -3.51 -36.96
CA TYR A 36 -17.60 -2.29 -37.26
C TYR A 36 -16.11 -2.62 -37.31
N GLU A 37 -15.54 -2.57 -38.51
CA GLU A 37 -14.09 -2.74 -38.75
C GLU A 37 -13.33 -1.43 -38.52
N ASN A 38 -14.01 -0.28 -38.61
CA ASN A 38 -13.39 1.04 -38.57
C ASN A 38 -13.47 1.70 -37.17
N GLU A 39 -12.34 2.23 -36.68
CA GLU A 39 -12.16 2.75 -35.31
C GLU A 39 -13.02 4.00 -35.02
N ALA A 40 -13.20 4.86 -36.02
CA ALA A 40 -13.98 6.10 -35.91
C ALA A 40 -15.48 5.85 -35.65
N GLU A 41 -16.05 4.79 -36.24
CA GLU A 41 -17.46 4.45 -36.06
C GLU A 41 -17.73 3.88 -34.67
N LYS A 42 -16.78 3.12 -34.09
CA LYS A 42 -16.87 2.62 -32.71
C LYS A 42 -16.93 3.76 -31.69
N CYS A 43 -16.11 4.80 -31.88
CA CYS A 43 -16.10 6.01 -31.05
C CYS A 43 -17.43 6.79 -31.12
N GLU A 44 -18.05 6.91 -32.29
CA GLU A 44 -19.30 7.69 -32.45
C GLU A 44 -20.48 7.05 -31.71
N VAL A 45 -20.59 5.72 -31.74
CA VAL A 45 -21.68 5.01 -31.05
C VAL A 45 -21.45 4.95 -29.54
N GLY A 46 -20.20 4.79 -29.09
CA GLY A 46 -19.81 4.97 -27.69
C GLY A 46 -20.20 6.37 -27.18
N ALA A 47 -19.94 7.41 -27.97
CA ALA A 47 -20.30 8.78 -27.61
C ALA A 47 -21.81 9.02 -27.46
N LYS A 48 -22.64 8.33 -28.25
CA LYS A 48 -24.11 8.41 -28.12
C LYS A 48 -24.62 7.72 -26.85
N PHE A 49 -24.08 6.55 -26.49
CA PHE A 49 -24.41 5.85 -25.25
C PHE A 49 -24.01 6.67 -24.01
N LEU A 50 -22.85 7.30 -24.05
CA LEU A 50 -22.32 8.10 -22.95
C LEU A 50 -23.01 9.47 -22.82
N LYS A 51 -23.57 10.01 -23.91
CA LYS A 51 -24.47 11.16 -23.85
C LYS A 51 -25.78 10.84 -23.12
N ILE A 52 -26.31 9.63 -23.27
CA ILE A 52 -27.47 9.14 -22.49
C ILE A 52 -27.08 9.01 -21.02
N LEU A 53 -25.88 8.48 -20.74
CA LEU A 53 -25.32 8.41 -19.40
C LEU A 53 -25.20 9.77 -18.72
N TYR A 54 -24.61 10.74 -19.42
CA TYR A 54 -24.46 12.11 -18.96
C TYR A 54 -25.83 12.76 -18.71
N SER A 55 -26.83 12.50 -19.56
CA SER A 55 -28.19 12.99 -19.33
C SER A 55 -28.85 12.37 -18.09
N PHE A 56 -28.54 11.11 -17.78
CA PHE A 56 -28.96 10.45 -16.55
C PHE A 56 -28.26 11.03 -15.33
N LEU A 57 -26.94 11.22 -15.35
CA LEU A 57 -26.18 11.84 -14.25
C LEU A 57 -26.56 13.30 -14.01
N LYS A 58 -26.84 14.06 -15.08
CA LYS A 58 -27.33 15.45 -15.01
C LYS A 58 -28.71 15.55 -14.37
N SER A 59 -29.52 14.49 -14.41
CA SER A 59 -30.82 14.45 -13.72
C SER A 59 -30.72 14.36 -12.20
N TYR A 60 -29.53 14.10 -11.65
CA TYR A 60 -29.24 14.06 -10.21
C TYR A 60 -28.62 15.37 -9.66
N GLU A 61 -28.56 16.46 -10.43
CA GLU A 61 -28.00 17.76 -9.98
C GLU A 61 -26.63 17.66 -9.29
N ILE A 62 -25.71 16.81 -9.79
CA ILE A 62 -24.30 16.89 -9.39
C ILE A 62 -23.61 17.81 -10.39
N HIS A 63 -23.59 19.11 -10.11
CA HIS A 63 -22.81 20.05 -10.89
C HIS A 63 -21.31 19.84 -10.57
N PRO A 64 -20.44 19.66 -11.58
CA PRO A 64 -18.98 19.56 -11.37
C PRO A 64 -18.38 20.77 -10.63
N ASN A 65 -19.06 21.92 -10.68
CA ASN A 65 -18.61 23.18 -10.10
C ASN A 65 -19.05 23.40 -8.64
N ASP A 66 -19.95 22.58 -8.09
CA ASP A 66 -20.39 22.73 -6.68
C ASP A 66 -19.32 22.27 -5.68
N PHE A 67 -18.27 21.58 -6.16
CA PHE A 67 -17.12 21.19 -5.34
C PHE A 67 -15.97 22.20 -5.38
N SER A 68 -16.04 23.28 -6.19
CA SER A 68 -14.91 24.20 -6.41
C SER A 68 -15.08 25.64 -5.89
N GLU A 69 -16.23 26.04 -5.37
CA GLU A 69 -16.40 27.40 -4.82
C GLU A 69 -16.72 27.38 -3.32
N ASN A 70 -15.67 27.58 -2.51
CA ASN A 70 -15.78 28.22 -1.20
C ASN A 70 -16.41 29.62 -1.36
N LYS A 71 -17.74 29.72 -1.46
CA LYS A 71 -18.43 31.00 -1.38
C LYS A 71 -18.74 31.33 0.06
N LYS A 72 -17.93 32.27 0.58
CA LYS A 72 -18.16 33.07 1.78
C LYS A 72 -19.64 33.38 1.93
N GLU A 73 -20.21 32.94 3.05
CA GLU A 73 -21.55 33.28 3.50
C GLU A 73 -21.71 34.80 3.58
N ASN A 74 -22.74 35.32 2.89
CA ASN A 74 -23.55 36.45 3.35
C ASN A 74 -24.71 36.67 2.36
N SER A 75 -25.78 35.88 2.47
CA SER A 75 -27.16 36.36 2.24
C SER A 75 -28.19 35.26 2.60
N PRO A 76 -29.36 35.62 3.17
CA PRO A 76 -30.31 34.67 3.74
C PRO A 76 -31.37 34.29 2.72
N THR A 77 -31.16 33.20 2.00
CA THR A 77 -32.25 32.41 1.41
C THR A 77 -31.88 30.94 1.52
N GLY A 78 -32.69 30.20 2.27
CA GLY A 78 -32.40 28.84 2.73
C GLY A 78 -32.02 27.88 1.61
N TYR A 79 -30.79 27.39 1.67
CA TYR A 79 -30.37 26.17 0.99
C TYR A 79 -30.99 24.99 1.75
N HIS A 80 -32.05 24.41 1.19
CA HIS A 80 -32.37 23.03 1.51
C HIS A 80 -31.24 22.17 0.94
N SER A 81 -30.36 21.66 1.79
CA SER A 81 -29.48 20.56 1.38
C SER A 81 -30.38 19.38 1.01
N LEU A 82 -30.32 18.98 -0.26
CA LEU A 82 -31.06 17.84 -0.77
C LEU A 82 -30.40 16.55 -0.24
N ASN A 83 -30.76 16.17 0.99
CA ASN A 83 -30.59 14.81 1.52
C ASN A 83 -31.54 13.86 0.78
N ARG A 84 -31.35 13.67 -0.53
CA ARG A 84 -32.09 12.69 -1.31
C ARG A 84 -31.38 11.34 -1.16
N THR A 85 -31.94 10.45 -0.37
CA THR A 85 -31.51 9.06 -0.31
C THR A 85 -31.76 8.40 -1.66
N ILE A 86 -30.72 7.80 -2.25
CA ILE A 86 -30.81 7.11 -3.54
C ILE A 86 -31.77 5.91 -3.41
N ASN A 87 -32.74 5.82 -4.32
CA ASN A 87 -33.70 4.72 -4.34
C ASN A 87 -33.03 3.41 -4.83
N PRO A 88 -33.36 2.22 -4.27
CA PRO A 88 -32.85 0.93 -4.75
C PRO A 88 -32.80 0.74 -6.28
N MET A 89 -33.83 1.18 -7.02
CA MET A 89 -33.83 1.09 -8.49
C MET A 89 -32.76 1.99 -9.14
N GLU A 90 -32.47 3.14 -8.54
CA GLU A 90 -31.42 4.07 -8.97
C GLU A 90 -30.03 3.47 -8.68
N VAL A 91 -29.87 2.75 -7.57
CA VAL A 91 -28.64 1.99 -7.25
C VAL A 91 -28.38 0.88 -8.26
N GLU A 92 -29.39 0.10 -8.64
CA GLU A 92 -29.26 -0.95 -9.66
C GLU A 92 -28.95 -0.37 -11.05
N GLY A 93 -29.61 0.73 -11.42
CA GLY A 93 -29.32 1.45 -12.66
C GLY A 93 -27.88 1.94 -12.72
N LEU A 94 -27.40 2.56 -11.63
CA LEU A 94 -26.02 3.04 -11.54
C LEU A 94 -25.01 1.90 -11.54
N SER A 95 -25.29 0.80 -10.83
CA SER A 95 -24.41 -0.39 -10.83
C SER A 95 -24.28 -1.02 -12.22
N SER A 96 -25.38 -1.05 -12.99
CA SER A 96 -25.40 -1.52 -14.38
C SER A 96 -24.54 -0.63 -15.29
N VAL A 97 -24.66 0.69 -15.11
CA VAL A 97 -23.85 1.69 -15.81
C VAL A 97 -22.36 1.50 -15.52
N LEU A 98 -21.99 1.41 -14.23
CA LEU A 98 -20.60 1.24 -13.80
C LEU A 98 -20.01 -0.05 -14.36
N SER A 99 -20.80 -1.13 -14.40
CA SER A 99 -20.42 -2.40 -15.02
C SER A 99 -20.11 -2.26 -16.51
N ILE A 100 -20.89 -1.50 -17.26
CA ILE A 100 -20.64 -1.25 -18.69
C ILE A 100 -19.37 -0.41 -18.88
N ILE A 101 -19.19 0.65 -18.09
CA ILE A 101 -17.99 1.49 -18.16
C ILE A 101 -16.75 0.64 -17.86
N LYS A 102 -16.78 -0.17 -16.80
CA LYS A 102 -15.71 -1.12 -16.46
C LYS A 102 -15.40 -2.06 -17.63
N ALA A 103 -16.43 -2.63 -18.26
CA ALA A 103 -16.23 -3.57 -19.37
C ALA A 103 -15.57 -2.89 -20.58
N VAL A 104 -16.05 -1.71 -20.98
CA VAL A 104 -15.48 -0.92 -22.07
C VAL A 104 -14.04 -0.54 -21.76
N ALA A 105 -13.80 0.03 -20.57
CA ALA A 105 -12.48 0.50 -20.15
C ALA A 105 -11.45 -0.64 -20.03
N ASN A 106 -11.87 -1.85 -19.68
CA ASN A 106 -10.99 -3.02 -19.62
C ASN A 106 -10.66 -3.60 -21.01
N PHE A 107 -11.56 -3.44 -21.98
CA PHE A 107 -11.41 -4.05 -23.30
C PHE A 107 -10.63 -3.16 -24.28
N ASP A 108 -10.84 -1.85 -24.24
CA ASP A 108 -10.30 -0.91 -25.22
C ASP A 108 -9.64 0.30 -24.54
N GLU A 109 -8.34 0.45 -24.77
CA GLU A 109 -7.52 1.56 -24.28
C GLU A 109 -7.92 2.90 -24.91
N ASN A 110 -8.19 2.95 -26.20
CA ASN A 110 -8.57 4.18 -26.90
C ASN A 110 -9.94 4.66 -26.41
N ALA A 111 -10.89 3.74 -26.22
CA ALA A 111 -12.18 4.06 -25.62
C ALA A 111 -12.06 4.55 -24.18
N ARG A 112 -11.17 3.95 -23.38
CA ARG A 112 -10.87 4.35 -21.99
C ARG A 112 -10.34 5.79 -21.91
N ILE A 113 -9.37 6.14 -22.76
CA ILE A 113 -8.81 7.50 -22.82
C ILE A 113 -9.87 8.50 -23.29
N ALA A 114 -10.56 8.19 -24.39
CA ALA A 114 -11.62 9.04 -24.94
C ALA A 114 -12.77 9.29 -23.94
N LEU A 115 -13.11 8.28 -23.13
CA LEU A 115 -14.07 8.40 -22.02
C LEU A 115 -13.64 9.47 -21.02
N CYS A 116 -12.39 9.41 -20.55
CA CYS A 116 -11.85 10.29 -19.53
C CYS A 116 -11.61 11.73 -20.03
N GLU A 117 -11.18 11.88 -21.28
CA GLU A 117 -10.84 13.19 -21.87
C GLU A 117 -12.04 13.95 -22.43
N HIS A 118 -13.22 13.32 -22.48
CA HIS A 118 -14.40 13.95 -23.05
C HIS A 118 -14.80 15.21 -22.25
N PRO A 119 -14.81 16.41 -22.86
CA PRO A 119 -14.85 17.70 -22.15
C PRO A 119 -16.13 17.93 -21.34
N ASN A 120 -17.24 17.27 -21.72
CA ASN A 120 -18.52 17.45 -21.05
C ASN A 120 -18.81 16.41 -19.96
N TRP A 121 -18.05 15.30 -19.88
CA TRP A 121 -18.43 14.18 -19.01
C TRP A 121 -17.64 14.15 -17.71
N ALA A 122 -16.35 14.50 -17.76
CA ALA A 122 -15.44 14.49 -16.60
C ALA A 122 -15.68 13.28 -15.67
N PRO A 123 -15.68 12.03 -16.18
CA PRO A 123 -16.19 10.88 -15.44
C PRO A 123 -15.41 10.63 -14.15
N ILE A 124 -14.11 10.92 -14.12
CA ILE A 124 -13.26 10.79 -12.93
C ILE A 124 -13.78 11.70 -11.79
N GLN A 125 -14.10 12.96 -12.09
CA GLN A 125 -14.60 13.92 -11.10
C GLN A 125 -15.98 13.53 -10.58
N VAL A 126 -16.88 13.12 -11.49
CA VAL A 126 -18.24 12.69 -11.10
C VAL A 126 -18.19 11.44 -10.21
N LEU A 127 -17.36 10.45 -10.55
CA LEU A 127 -17.20 9.23 -9.77
C LEU A 127 -16.61 9.51 -8.38
N LEU A 128 -15.61 10.38 -8.28
CA LEU A 128 -15.04 10.79 -6.99
C LEU A 128 -16.04 11.61 -6.16
N GLY A 129 -16.82 12.49 -6.79
CA GLY A 129 -17.90 13.22 -6.13
C GLY A 129 -18.97 12.29 -5.56
N LEU A 130 -19.40 11.29 -6.33
CA LEU A 130 -20.34 10.26 -5.87
C LEU A 130 -19.80 9.43 -4.70
N LEU A 131 -18.48 9.20 -4.65
CA LEU A 131 -17.83 8.50 -3.55
C LEU A 131 -17.88 9.30 -2.25
N GLY A 132 -17.85 10.64 -2.33
CA GLY A 132 -18.05 11.55 -1.21
C GLY A 132 -19.50 11.69 -0.74
N CYS A 133 -20.47 11.15 -1.49
CA CYS A 133 -21.88 11.13 -1.09
C CYS A 133 -22.21 9.94 -0.18
N SER A 134 -23.32 10.05 0.56
CA SER A 134 -23.88 8.97 1.39
C SER A 134 -24.56 7.88 0.56
N VAL A 135 -23.78 7.10 -0.18
CA VAL A 135 -24.25 5.98 -1.02
C VAL A 135 -23.89 4.61 -0.41
N PRO A 136 -24.60 3.52 -0.76
CA PRO A 136 -24.32 2.19 -0.19
C PRO A 136 -22.88 1.71 -0.41
N ILE A 137 -22.31 0.99 0.56
CA ILE A 137 -20.91 0.51 0.54
C ILE A 137 -20.56 -0.32 -0.71
N LEU A 138 -21.51 -1.14 -1.19
CA LEU A 138 -21.32 -1.95 -2.40
C LEU A 138 -21.20 -1.07 -3.65
N LEU A 139 -21.97 0.01 -3.71
CA LEU A 139 -21.90 0.96 -4.81
C LEU A 139 -20.58 1.76 -4.77
N LYS A 140 -20.10 2.12 -3.58
CA LYS A 140 -18.78 2.76 -3.43
C LYS A 140 -17.64 1.86 -3.92
N ALA A 141 -17.69 0.58 -3.59
CA ALA A 141 -16.74 -0.40 -4.12
C ALA A 141 -16.81 -0.48 -5.66
N GLU A 142 -18.01 -0.52 -6.24
CA GLU A 142 -18.21 -0.51 -7.69
C GLU A 142 -17.66 0.76 -8.37
N ILE A 143 -17.81 1.92 -7.74
CA ILE A 143 -17.25 3.20 -8.20
C ILE A 143 -15.71 3.13 -8.21
N LEU A 144 -15.10 2.65 -7.11
CA LEU A 144 -13.65 2.49 -7.00
C LEU A 144 -13.09 1.49 -8.04
N LEU A 145 -13.79 0.37 -8.27
CA LEU A 145 -13.44 -0.58 -9.34
C LEU A 145 -13.59 0.02 -10.74
N THR A 146 -14.54 0.95 -10.93
CA THR A 146 -14.70 1.68 -12.18
C THR A 146 -13.55 2.64 -12.41
N LEU A 147 -13.15 3.40 -11.38
CA LEU A 147 -11.93 4.21 -11.40
C LEU A 147 -10.68 3.36 -11.68
N THR A 148 -10.62 2.15 -11.10
CA THR A 148 -9.52 1.20 -11.35
C THR A 148 -9.45 0.82 -12.82
N ALA A 149 -10.58 0.46 -13.45
CA ALA A 149 -10.62 0.12 -14.87
C ALA A 149 -10.24 1.31 -15.76
N LEU A 150 -10.67 2.53 -15.39
CA LEU A 150 -10.31 3.77 -16.08
C LEU A 150 -8.83 4.13 -15.91
N GLY A 151 -8.20 3.79 -14.78
CA GLY A 151 -6.81 4.12 -14.44
C GLY A 151 -5.75 3.20 -15.01
N LYS A 152 -6.09 2.33 -15.98
CA LYS A 152 -5.13 1.40 -16.60
C LYS A 152 -4.24 2.04 -17.67
N SER A 153 -4.56 3.24 -18.16
CA SER A 153 -3.69 4.02 -19.06
C SER A 153 -2.89 5.05 -18.29
N ARG A 154 -1.72 5.44 -18.80
CA ARG A 154 -0.84 6.41 -18.14
C ARG A 154 -1.49 7.79 -17.99
N GLU A 155 -2.17 8.24 -19.03
CA GLU A 155 -2.83 9.55 -19.13
C GLU A 155 -3.98 9.63 -18.12
N THR A 156 -4.83 8.60 -18.11
CA THR A 156 -5.98 8.53 -17.20
C THR A 156 -5.57 8.28 -15.76
N ALA A 157 -4.52 7.48 -15.50
CA ALA A 157 -3.96 7.30 -14.16
C ALA A 157 -3.45 8.62 -13.57
N ALA A 158 -2.72 9.42 -14.36
CA ALA A 158 -2.25 10.74 -13.93
C ALA A 158 -3.42 11.69 -13.60
N GLN A 159 -4.49 11.66 -14.39
CA GLN A 159 -5.71 12.41 -14.08
C GLN A 159 -6.37 11.92 -12.78
N ILE A 160 -6.46 10.60 -12.56
CA ILE A 160 -7.03 10.04 -11.33
C ILE A 160 -6.19 10.45 -10.11
N TRP A 161 -4.87 10.37 -10.17
CA TRP A 161 -3.98 10.86 -9.10
C TRP A 161 -4.25 12.33 -8.76
N ALA A 162 -4.30 13.21 -9.76
CA ALA A 162 -4.57 14.62 -9.55
C ALA A 162 -5.95 14.86 -8.92
N ASN A 163 -6.98 14.13 -9.36
CA ASN A 163 -8.33 14.28 -8.80
C ASN A 163 -8.46 13.63 -7.41
N LEU A 164 -7.68 12.59 -7.08
CA LEU A 164 -7.60 12.01 -5.74
C LEU A 164 -6.98 12.99 -4.74
N GLU A 165 -5.91 13.68 -5.13
CA GLU A 165 -5.33 14.76 -4.31
C GLU A 165 -6.33 15.91 -4.13
N ASN A 166 -7.06 16.29 -5.17
CA ASN A 166 -8.02 17.38 -5.04
C ASN A 166 -9.23 17.01 -4.18
N SER A 167 -9.68 15.76 -4.23
CA SER A 167 -10.89 15.32 -3.50
C SER A 167 -10.64 15.05 -2.02
N GLN A 168 -9.39 14.77 -1.61
CA GLN A 168 -9.02 14.39 -0.24
C GLN A 168 -9.87 13.24 0.35
N ILE A 169 -10.47 12.39 -0.50
CA ILE A 169 -11.23 11.20 -0.07
C ILE A 169 -10.34 10.25 0.73
N ILE A 170 -9.08 10.15 0.30
CA ILE A 170 -7.97 9.69 1.15
C ILE A 170 -7.32 10.96 1.69
N SER A 171 -7.37 11.15 3.00
CA SER A 171 -6.79 12.34 3.63
C SER A 171 -5.28 12.33 3.46
N THR A 172 -4.76 13.34 2.76
CA THR A 172 -3.32 13.49 2.50
C THR A 172 -2.70 14.69 3.23
N ILE A 173 -3.54 15.57 3.76
CA ILE A 173 -3.14 16.77 4.50
C ILE A 173 -3.73 16.68 5.91
N PRO A 174 -2.92 16.86 6.97
CA PRO A 174 -3.43 16.93 8.34
C PRO A 174 -4.44 18.08 8.46
N SER A 175 -5.73 17.75 8.60
CA SER A 175 -6.78 18.74 8.76
C SER A 175 -7.00 19.03 10.25
N THR A 176 -6.95 20.30 10.65
CA THR A 176 -7.25 20.75 12.02
C THR A 176 -8.75 20.74 12.33
N ASN A 177 -9.60 20.53 11.32
CA ASN A 177 -11.06 20.48 11.46
C ASN A 177 -11.55 19.02 11.49
N THR A 178 -12.09 18.62 12.63
CA THR A 178 -12.77 17.33 12.88
C THR A 178 -14.04 17.12 12.04
N PHE A 179 -14.59 18.17 11.43
CA PHE A 179 -15.84 18.09 10.64
C PHE A 179 -15.68 17.50 9.23
N ASN A 180 -14.47 17.43 8.68
CA ASN A 180 -14.22 16.81 7.36
C ASN A 180 -13.89 15.31 7.45
N SER A 181 -13.79 14.75 8.66
CA SER A 181 -13.41 13.35 8.87
C SER A 181 -14.49 12.37 8.39
N GLU A 182 -15.77 12.73 8.55
CA GLU A 182 -16.92 11.85 8.27
C GLU A 182 -17.04 11.43 6.79
N ALA A 183 -16.43 12.19 5.87
CA ALA A 183 -16.42 11.89 4.44
C ALA A 183 -15.17 11.13 3.97
N SER A 184 -14.23 10.84 4.89
CA SER A 184 -13.00 10.13 4.53
C SER A 184 -13.26 8.64 4.37
N LEU A 185 -12.58 8.02 3.39
CA LEU A 185 -12.69 6.58 3.16
C LEU A 185 -12.24 5.77 4.40
N SER A 186 -11.30 6.32 5.17
CA SER A 186 -10.83 5.70 6.41
C SER A 186 -11.96 5.55 7.43
N GLU A 187 -12.73 6.61 7.68
CA GLU A 187 -13.82 6.56 8.65
C GLU A 187 -14.96 5.67 8.18
N GLU A 188 -15.24 5.64 6.88
CA GLU A 188 -16.23 4.74 6.30
C GLU A 188 -15.86 3.26 6.46
N ILE A 189 -14.58 2.90 6.29
CA ILE A 189 -14.09 1.53 6.52
C ILE A 189 -14.23 1.16 8.01
N GLU A 190 -13.86 2.07 8.92
CA GLU A 190 -13.93 1.83 10.36
C GLU A 190 -15.38 1.73 10.87
N THR A 191 -16.31 2.52 10.31
CA THR A 191 -17.69 2.59 10.81
C THR A 191 -18.65 1.65 10.09
N ASN A 192 -18.60 1.59 8.76
CA ASN A 192 -19.58 0.85 7.96
C ASN A 192 -19.11 -0.57 7.63
N GLU A 193 -17.90 -0.75 7.10
CA GLU A 193 -17.39 -2.10 6.76
C GLU A 193 -17.21 -2.94 8.02
N SER A 194 -16.56 -2.38 9.05
CA SER A 194 -16.29 -3.10 10.29
C SER A 194 -17.57 -3.46 11.07
N ARG A 195 -18.63 -2.66 10.94
CA ARG A 195 -19.97 -2.97 11.51
C ARG A 195 -20.67 -4.08 10.75
N ASN A 196 -20.56 -4.09 9.43
CA ASN A 196 -21.24 -5.07 8.56
C ASN A 196 -20.43 -6.36 8.38
N GLY A 197 -19.15 -6.39 8.75
CA GLY A 197 -18.27 -7.56 8.61
C GLY A 197 -17.92 -7.93 7.17
N ILE A 198 -18.17 -7.03 6.21
CA ILE A 198 -17.83 -7.19 4.80
C ILE A 198 -16.97 -6.01 4.33
N TYR A 199 -15.92 -6.29 3.55
CA TYR A 199 -14.88 -5.30 3.20
C TYR A 199 -14.73 -4.99 1.69
N PRO A 200 -15.82 -4.69 0.96
CA PRO A 200 -15.77 -4.45 -0.48
C PRO A 200 -15.02 -3.15 -0.87
N VAL A 201 -15.13 -2.08 -0.10
CA VAL A 201 -14.46 -0.79 -0.30
C VAL A 201 -12.96 -0.93 -0.02
N SER A 202 -12.58 -1.58 1.07
CA SER A 202 -11.16 -1.88 1.37
C SER A 202 -10.50 -2.63 0.21
N LYS A 203 -11.15 -3.65 -0.34
CA LYS A 203 -10.62 -4.38 -1.51
C LYS A 203 -10.54 -3.52 -2.76
N ALA A 204 -11.57 -2.72 -3.04
CA ALA A 204 -11.64 -1.89 -4.23
C ALA A 204 -10.60 -0.74 -4.21
N VAL A 205 -10.36 -0.11 -3.06
CA VAL A 205 -9.34 0.94 -2.95
C VAL A 205 -7.92 0.36 -3.05
N LEU A 206 -7.67 -0.82 -2.49
CA LEU A 206 -6.38 -1.50 -2.67
C LEU A 206 -6.13 -1.84 -4.14
N GLU A 207 -7.15 -2.32 -4.85
CA GLU A 207 -7.05 -2.60 -6.30
C GLU A 207 -6.77 -1.32 -7.12
N LEU A 208 -7.45 -0.22 -6.78
CA LEU A 208 -7.22 1.08 -7.40
C LEU A 208 -5.78 1.54 -7.18
N LEU A 209 -5.32 1.57 -5.93
CA LEU A 209 -3.98 2.03 -5.58
C LEU A 209 -2.90 1.15 -6.23
N TYR A 210 -3.05 -0.17 -6.21
CA TYR A 210 -2.15 -1.09 -6.90
C TYR A 210 -2.09 -0.81 -8.41
N THR A 211 -3.24 -0.61 -9.05
CA THR A 211 -3.30 -0.34 -10.50
C THR A 211 -2.59 0.98 -10.81
N LEU A 212 -2.90 2.05 -10.08
CA LEU A 212 -2.31 3.37 -10.29
C LEU A 212 -0.80 3.38 -10.06
N THR A 213 -0.31 2.69 -9.02
CA THR A 213 1.13 2.60 -8.74
C THR A 213 1.86 1.75 -9.78
N SER A 214 1.23 0.69 -10.30
CA SER A 214 1.80 -0.15 -11.36
C SER A 214 1.92 0.56 -12.71
N VAL A 215 0.98 1.47 -13.03
CA VAL A 215 1.00 2.27 -14.27
C VAL A 215 2.04 3.40 -14.17
N GLY A 216 2.13 4.03 -13.01
CA GLY A 216 3.14 5.04 -12.71
C GLY A 216 2.61 6.18 -11.85
N VAL A 217 3.49 6.72 -11.01
CA VAL A 217 3.17 7.77 -10.05
C VAL A 217 3.72 9.11 -10.55
N PRO A 218 2.90 10.17 -10.63
CA PRO A 218 3.37 11.50 -10.99
C PRO A 218 4.42 12.00 -10.00
N ARG A 219 5.57 12.47 -10.49
CA ARG A 219 6.62 13.07 -9.63
C ARG A 219 6.13 14.33 -8.91
N THR A 220 5.12 14.99 -9.46
CA THR A 220 4.51 16.20 -8.91
C THR A 220 3.33 15.92 -7.96
N LEU A 221 3.07 14.65 -7.62
CA LEU A 221 1.96 14.28 -6.73
C LEU A 221 2.12 14.96 -5.37
N GLY A 222 1.15 15.77 -4.98
CA GLY A 222 1.17 16.54 -3.72
C GLY A 222 2.00 17.84 -3.76
N VAL A 223 2.71 18.14 -4.85
CA VAL A 223 3.50 19.39 -4.96
C VAL A 223 2.59 20.60 -4.77
N GLY A 224 3.01 21.50 -3.87
CA GLY A 224 2.31 22.76 -3.58
C GLY A 224 1.32 22.69 -2.41
N THR A 225 0.85 21.50 -2.02
CA THR A 225 -0.06 21.32 -0.88
C THR A 225 0.57 20.55 0.27
N ARG A 226 1.43 19.57 -0.02
CA ARG A 226 2.14 18.74 0.95
C ARG A 226 3.53 18.34 0.42
N ARG A 227 4.26 17.54 1.19
CA ARG A 227 5.48 16.88 0.70
C ARG A 227 5.11 15.94 -0.45
N PRO A 228 5.80 15.99 -1.60
CA PRO A 228 5.42 15.17 -2.74
C PRO A 228 5.54 13.65 -2.49
N GLY A 229 4.99 12.84 -3.37
CA GLY A 229 5.13 11.38 -3.30
C GLY A 229 3.98 10.68 -2.59
N LEU A 230 4.20 9.42 -2.18
CA LEU A 230 3.12 8.47 -1.84
C LEU A 230 2.88 8.26 -0.35
N ASP A 231 3.60 8.94 0.53
CA ASP A 231 3.55 8.67 1.98
C ASP A 231 2.13 8.62 2.58
N PRO A 232 1.19 9.52 2.23
CA PRO A 232 -0.16 9.45 2.79
C PRO A 232 -0.94 8.21 2.33
N TYR A 233 -0.72 7.78 1.09
CA TYR A 233 -1.35 6.58 0.55
C TYR A 233 -0.76 5.30 1.16
N VAL A 234 0.57 5.27 1.38
CA VAL A 234 1.23 4.18 2.11
C VAL A 234 0.72 4.13 3.55
N THR A 235 0.62 5.28 4.21
CA THR A 235 0.08 5.40 5.57
C THR A 235 -1.37 4.94 5.65
N PHE A 236 -2.19 5.27 4.65
CA PHE A 236 -3.56 4.76 4.54
C PHE A 236 -3.59 3.23 4.40
N VAL A 237 -2.86 2.67 3.44
CA VAL A 237 -2.82 1.20 3.22
C VAL A 237 -2.34 0.47 4.46
N VAL A 238 -1.24 0.93 5.06
CA VAL A 238 -0.64 0.28 6.24
C VAL A 238 -1.47 0.51 7.49
N GLY A 239 -1.72 1.77 7.84
CA GLY A 239 -2.31 2.14 9.13
C GLY A 239 -3.81 1.91 9.20
N THR A 240 -4.54 2.21 8.12
CA THR A 240 -6.00 2.03 8.10
C THR A 240 -6.38 0.59 7.81
N ILE A 241 -5.69 -0.11 6.90
CA ILE A 241 -6.14 -1.43 6.45
C ILE A 241 -5.24 -2.54 7.00
N PHE A 242 -3.95 -2.57 6.61
CA PHE A 242 -3.07 -3.71 6.87
C PHE A 242 -2.89 -4.00 8.37
N LEU A 243 -2.53 -3.02 9.20
CA LEU A 243 -2.27 -3.28 10.62
C LEU A 243 -3.51 -3.74 11.40
N LYS A 244 -4.72 -3.52 10.86
CA LYS A 244 -5.99 -3.85 11.51
C LYS A 244 -6.71 -5.03 10.85
N PHE A 245 -6.22 -5.55 9.71
CA PHE A 245 -7.01 -6.52 8.95
C PHE A 245 -7.21 -7.83 9.72
N ILE A 246 -6.26 -8.28 10.55
CA ILE A 246 -6.44 -9.53 11.33
C ILE A 246 -7.41 -9.35 12.49
N SER A 247 -7.44 -8.17 13.13
CA SER A 247 -8.28 -7.90 14.31
C SER A 247 -9.72 -7.55 13.98
N ARG A 248 -10.03 -7.33 12.71
CA ARG A 248 -11.35 -7.03 12.18
C ARG A 248 -12.25 -8.28 12.14
N ASN A 249 -13.56 -8.06 12.29
CA ASN A 249 -14.57 -9.12 12.17
C ASN A 249 -14.94 -9.30 10.70
N TYR A 250 -14.93 -10.55 10.22
CA TYR A 250 -15.32 -10.89 8.84
C TYR A 250 -16.48 -11.89 8.85
N GLU A 251 -17.47 -11.67 7.98
CA GLU A 251 -18.51 -12.68 7.71
C GLU A 251 -17.92 -13.88 6.96
N ASN A 252 -16.90 -13.65 6.14
CA ASN A 252 -16.21 -14.67 5.35
C ASN A 252 -14.70 -14.63 5.61
N GLU A 253 -14.16 -15.69 6.19
CA GLU A 253 -12.72 -15.81 6.48
C GLU A 253 -11.86 -15.73 5.20
N ALA A 254 -12.40 -16.10 4.04
CA ALA A 254 -11.67 -15.96 2.78
C ALA A 254 -11.43 -14.49 2.40
N GLU A 255 -12.36 -13.59 2.75
CA GLU A 255 -12.22 -12.16 2.48
C GLU A 255 -11.11 -11.53 3.33
N LYS A 256 -10.93 -11.97 4.56
CA LYS A 256 -9.82 -11.55 5.43
C LYS A 256 -8.48 -11.75 4.75
N TRP A 257 -8.25 -12.95 4.22
CA TRP A 257 -7.00 -13.27 3.53
C TRP A 257 -6.88 -12.56 2.18
N GLU A 258 -8.00 -12.32 1.47
CA GLU A 258 -8.01 -11.53 0.25
C GLU A 258 -7.55 -10.07 0.51
N VAL A 259 -8.05 -9.43 1.58
CA VAL A 259 -7.63 -8.08 1.99
C VAL A 259 -6.13 -8.06 2.33
N GLY A 260 -5.67 -9.03 3.13
CA GLY A 260 -4.26 -9.16 3.50
C GLY A 260 -3.36 -9.34 2.27
N ALA A 261 -3.74 -10.20 1.34
CA ALA A 261 -2.97 -10.48 0.12
C ALA A 261 -2.85 -9.23 -0.76
N LYS A 262 -3.93 -8.45 -0.91
CA LYS A 262 -3.90 -7.18 -1.66
C LYS A 262 -2.99 -6.13 -1.01
N CYS A 263 -3.01 -6.00 0.31
CA CYS A 263 -2.08 -5.12 1.03
C CYS A 263 -0.63 -5.54 0.81
N LEU A 264 -0.31 -6.82 1.03
CA LEU A 264 1.04 -7.35 0.87
C LEU A 264 1.56 -7.23 -0.56
N LYS A 265 0.70 -7.44 -1.56
CA LYS A 265 1.03 -7.26 -2.98
C LYS A 265 1.48 -5.83 -3.29
N ILE A 266 0.80 -4.82 -2.72
CA ILE A 266 1.20 -3.41 -2.88
C ILE A 266 2.57 -3.18 -2.21
N LEU A 267 2.73 -3.61 -0.96
CA LEU A 267 3.98 -3.44 -0.21
C LEU A 267 5.17 -4.11 -0.91
N TYR A 268 4.98 -5.35 -1.38
CA TYR A 268 5.96 -6.06 -2.17
C TYR A 268 6.29 -5.35 -3.49
N SER A 269 5.29 -4.79 -4.18
CA SER A 269 5.54 -4.04 -5.42
C SER A 269 6.41 -2.80 -5.20
N PHE A 270 6.28 -2.13 -4.05
CA PHE A 270 7.13 -1.01 -3.68
C PHE A 270 8.56 -1.43 -3.37
N LEU A 271 8.74 -2.54 -2.64
CA LEU A 271 10.07 -3.08 -2.37
C LEU A 271 10.77 -3.58 -3.64
N LYS A 272 10.04 -4.29 -4.49
CA LYS A 272 10.58 -4.85 -5.74
C LYS A 272 11.03 -3.76 -6.72
N SER A 273 10.35 -2.61 -6.72
CA SER A 273 10.70 -1.47 -7.58
C SER A 273 11.74 -0.53 -6.95
N TYR A 274 12.21 -0.84 -5.73
CA TYR A 274 13.16 -0.02 -5.02
C TYR A 274 14.60 -0.49 -5.24
N GLU A 275 15.42 0.42 -5.75
CA GLU A 275 16.86 0.26 -5.87
C GLU A 275 17.53 1.10 -4.79
N ILE A 276 18.45 0.49 -4.04
CA ILE A 276 19.16 1.16 -2.96
C ILE A 276 20.12 2.19 -3.56
N HIS A 277 19.93 3.47 -3.21
CA HIS A 277 20.87 4.52 -3.58
C HIS A 277 21.58 5.05 -2.31
N PRO A 278 22.90 5.30 -2.32
CA PRO A 278 23.63 5.83 -1.16
C PRO A 278 23.02 7.12 -0.57
N ASN A 279 22.44 7.97 -1.42
CA ASN A 279 21.75 9.19 -0.99
C ASN A 279 20.51 8.93 -0.12
N ASP A 280 19.90 7.74 -0.18
CA ASP A 280 18.74 7.39 0.66
C ASP A 280 19.08 7.36 2.16
N PHE A 281 20.36 7.19 2.48
CA PHE A 281 20.90 7.14 3.84
C PHE A 281 21.66 8.40 4.25
N SER A 282 21.74 9.41 3.38
CA SER A 282 22.41 10.67 3.70
C SER A 282 21.60 11.50 4.71
N GLU A 283 22.28 12.26 5.57
CA GLU A 283 21.63 13.15 6.55
C GLU A 283 20.91 14.33 5.88
N ASN A 284 21.35 14.72 4.67
CA ASN A 284 20.77 15.80 3.86
C ASN A 284 19.68 15.26 2.91
N LYS A 285 18.66 14.60 3.46
CA LYS A 285 17.56 14.02 2.66
C LYS A 285 16.84 15.07 1.82
N GLU A 286 17.00 14.96 0.50
CA GLU A 286 16.04 15.53 -0.46
C GLU A 286 14.66 14.88 -0.24
N GLU A 287 13.60 15.70 -0.31
CA GLU A 287 12.41 15.58 0.52
C GLU A 287 11.47 14.37 0.34
N ASN A 288 11.71 13.41 -0.56
CA ASN A 288 10.79 12.28 -0.75
C ASN A 288 11.56 10.97 -0.99
N SER A 289 11.76 10.20 0.07
CA SER A 289 12.28 8.84 -0.06
C SER A 289 11.27 7.98 -0.84
N PRO A 290 11.73 7.03 -1.68
CA PRO A 290 10.83 6.19 -2.44
C PRO A 290 9.99 5.28 -1.51
N PRO A 291 8.78 4.85 -1.92
CA PRO A 291 7.91 4.02 -1.07
C PRO A 291 8.58 2.73 -0.58
N GLY A 292 9.41 2.10 -1.41
CA GLY A 292 10.13 0.89 -1.02
C GLY A 292 11.17 1.13 0.07
N TYR A 293 11.76 2.33 0.16
CA TYR A 293 12.62 2.69 1.29
C TYR A 293 11.83 2.66 2.62
N HIS A 294 10.62 3.23 2.64
CA HIS A 294 9.78 3.23 3.84
C HIS A 294 9.40 1.81 4.29
N VAL A 295 8.99 0.97 3.34
CA VAL A 295 8.70 -0.44 3.64
C VAL A 295 9.96 -1.16 4.14
N MET A 296 11.11 -0.93 3.51
CA MET A 296 12.38 -1.57 3.87
C MET A 296 12.81 -1.21 5.30
N ILE A 297 12.77 0.07 5.67
CA ILE A 297 13.08 0.52 7.04
C ILE A 297 12.08 -0.07 8.05
N GLN A 298 10.80 -0.15 7.69
CA GLN A 298 9.79 -0.73 8.59
C GLN A 298 10.02 -2.24 8.79
N VAL A 299 10.45 -2.98 7.77
CA VAL A 299 10.78 -4.41 7.91
C VAL A 299 12.06 -4.62 8.75
N HIS A 300 13.04 -3.73 8.65
CA HIS A 300 14.32 -3.81 9.38
C HIS A 300 14.28 -3.23 10.80
N THR A 301 13.21 -2.54 11.16
CA THR A 301 12.99 -2.03 12.52
C THR A 301 11.99 -2.91 13.26
N LYS A 302 11.93 -2.82 14.60
CA LYS A 302 10.92 -3.51 15.43
C LYS A 302 9.50 -2.90 15.24
N SER A 303 9.06 -2.78 14.00
CA SER A 303 7.78 -2.18 13.62
C SER A 303 6.63 -3.16 13.78
N ASP A 304 5.40 -2.63 13.83
CA ASP A 304 4.20 -3.45 13.85
C ASP A 304 3.95 -4.16 12.51
N ILE A 305 4.53 -3.66 11.41
CA ILE A 305 4.50 -4.35 10.11
C ILE A 305 5.28 -5.65 10.18
N LEU A 306 6.51 -5.62 10.71
CA LEU A 306 7.32 -6.83 10.86
C LEU A 306 6.61 -7.86 11.73
N LYS A 307 6.08 -7.44 12.88
CA LYS A 307 5.31 -8.33 13.78
C LYS A 307 4.13 -8.96 13.05
N LEU A 308 3.38 -8.17 12.29
CA LEU A 308 2.22 -8.65 11.56
C LEU A 308 2.61 -9.61 10.42
N ILE A 309 3.69 -9.33 9.68
CA ILE A 309 4.22 -10.24 8.65
C ILE A 309 4.58 -11.60 9.27
N LEU A 310 5.28 -11.59 10.42
CA LEU A 310 5.65 -12.82 11.13
C LEU A 310 4.43 -13.57 11.66
N GLU A 311 3.43 -12.85 12.16
CA GLU A 311 2.15 -13.41 12.61
C GLU A 311 1.41 -14.09 11.45
N ILE A 312 1.37 -13.49 10.27
CA ILE A 312 0.74 -14.09 9.07
C ILE A 312 1.46 -15.39 8.69
N ILE A 313 2.80 -15.40 8.72
CA ILE A 313 3.58 -16.62 8.44
C ILE A 313 3.24 -17.71 9.47
N TYR A 314 3.17 -17.35 10.75
CA TYR A 314 2.82 -18.27 11.83
C TYR A 314 1.41 -18.86 11.65
N GLN A 315 0.40 -18.02 11.43
CA GLN A 315 -0.99 -18.47 11.20
C GLN A 315 -1.10 -19.34 9.95
N THR A 316 -0.37 -19.00 8.87
CA THR A 316 -0.37 -19.81 7.65
C THR A 316 0.20 -21.20 7.91
N LYS A 317 1.31 -21.28 8.66
CA LYS A 317 1.91 -22.56 9.04
C LYS A 317 0.91 -23.44 9.84
N GLU A 318 0.28 -22.88 10.87
CA GLU A 318 -0.72 -23.61 11.69
C GLU A 318 -1.88 -24.16 10.83
N GLN A 319 -2.41 -23.34 9.91
CA GLN A 319 -3.51 -23.76 9.04
C GLN A 319 -3.08 -24.81 8.01
N LEU A 320 -1.87 -24.70 7.45
CA LEU A 320 -1.34 -25.68 6.50
C LEU A 320 -0.98 -27.01 7.19
N ASP A 321 -0.48 -26.98 8.42
CA ASP A 321 -0.15 -28.16 9.23
C ASP A 321 -1.39 -28.98 9.61
N THR A 322 -2.58 -28.39 9.52
CA THR A 322 -3.85 -29.09 9.77
C THR A 322 -4.20 -30.07 8.63
N TYR A 323 -3.53 -29.98 7.47
CA TYR A 323 -3.74 -30.84 6.29
C TYR A 323 -5.21 -30.94 5.81
N ASP A 324 -6.04 -29.96 6.16
CA ASP A 324 -7.44 -29.94 5.76
C ASP A 324 -7.59 -29.58 4.27
N SER A 325 -8.42 -30.36 3.58
CA SER A 325 -8.69 -30.15 2.16
C SER A 325 -9.53 -28.89 1.87
N PHE A 326 -10.20 -28.33 2.88
CA PHE A 326 -11.10 -27.19 2.74
C PHE A 326 -10.78 -26.09 3.76
N ILE A 327 -9.74 -25.32 3.48
CA ILE A 327 -9.43 -24.08 4.20
C ILE A 327 -10.08 -22.91 3.43
N PRO A 328 -11.05 -22.19 4.01
CA PRO A 328 -11.66 -21.03 3.37
C PRO A 328 -10.60 -19.98 3.00
N GLY A 329 -10.52 -19.62 1.71
CA GLY A 329 -9.54 -18.63 1.24
C GLY A 329 -8.10 -19.15 1.17
N LYS A 330 -7.88 -20.46 1.13
CA LYS A 330 -6.55 -21.10 1.02
C LYS A 330 -5.63 -20.42 0.00
N THR A 331 -6.14 -20.09 -1.19
CA THR A 331 -5.36 -19.42 -2.24
C THR A 331 -4.83 -18.07 -1.78
N TYR A 332 -5.65 -17.26 -1.11
CA TYR A 332 -5.25 -15.95 -0.60
C TYR A 332 -4.33 -16.05 0.63
N LEU A 333 -4.51 -17.09 1.45
CA LEU A 333 -3.60 -17.40 2.56
C LEU A 333 -2.21 -17.77 2.02
N GLU A 334 -2.13 -18.64 1.01
CA GLU A 334 -0.88 -19.00 0.33
C GLU A 334 -0.24 -17.79 -0.34
N GLU A 335 -1.02 -16.91 -0.99
CA GLU A 335 -0.54 -15.64 -1.53
C GLU A 335 0.01 -14.71 -0.44
N CYS A 336 -0.68 -14.58 0.70
CA CYS A 336 -0.20 -13.82 1.84
C CYS A 336 1.18 -14.32 2.30
N SER A 337 1.30 -15.64 2.51
CA SER A 337 2.55 -16.26 2.94
C SER A 337 3.68 -16.04 1.92
N LEU A 338 3.39 -16.21 0.63
CA LEU A 338 4.34 -15.96 -0.44
C LEU A 338 4.85 -14.51 -0.41
N TYR A 339 3.95 -13.51 -0.38
CA TYR A 339 4.38 -12.12 -0.34
C TYR A 339 5.13 -11.78 0.95
N CYS A 340 4.72 -12.30 2.11
CA CYS A 340 5.45 -12.14 3.36
C CYS A 340 6.90 -12.65 3.24
N LEU A 341 7.09 -13.86 2.71
CA LEU A 341 8.42 -14.44 2.50
C LEU A 341 9.24 -13.65 1.49
N GLN A 342 8.64 -13.22 0.37
CA GLN A 342 9.31 -12.39 -0.64
C GLN A 342 9.71 -11.02 -0.11
N ILE A 343 8.88 -10.40 0.74
CA ILE A 343 9.19 -9.13 1.41
C ILE A 343 10.39 -9.31 2.34
N ILE A 344 10.41 -10.36 3.16
CA ILE A 344 11.53 -10.66 4.05
C ILE A 344 12.80 -10.95 3.25
N GLU A 345 12.73 -11.81 2.24
CA GLU A 345 13.86 -12.14 1.36
C GLU A 345 14.44 -10.90 0.68
N THR A 346 13.58 -10.04 0.12
CA THR A 346 14.02 -8.81 -0.55
C THR A 346 14.63 -7.84 0.44
N ALA A 347 14.03 -7.69 1.63
CA ALA A 347 14.58 -6.83 2.68
C ALA A 347 15.95 -7.31 3.16
N LEU A 348 16.13 -8.61 3.39
CA LEU A 348 17.41 -9.20 3.79
C LEU A 348 18.47 -9.07 2.69
N SER A 349 18.11 -9.36 1.43
CA SER A 349 19.03 -9.18 0.29
C SER A 349 19.51 -7.73 0.15
N ASN A 350 18.62 -6.78 0.42
CA ASN A 350 18.95 -5.36 0.42
C ASN A 350 19.81 -4.94 1.62
N GLN A 351 19.71 -5.63 2.76
CA GLN A 351 20.60 -5.41 3.90
C GLN A 351 22.04 -5.77 3.56
N ASP A 352 22.26 -6.90 2.87
CA ASP A 352 23.59 -7.32 2.44
C ASP A 352 24.21 -6.33 1.42
N LEU A 353 23.37 -5.74 0.55
CA LEU A 353 23.78 -4.69 -0.38
C LEU A 353 24.13 -3.37 0.33
N SER A 354 23.36 -2.98 1.35
CA SER A 354 23.62 -1.81 2.19
C SER A 354 24.82 -1.99 3.14
N GLN A 355 25.18 -3.23 3.49
CA GLN A 355 26.38 -3.52 4.30
C GLN A 355 27.69 -3.38 3.51
N ASN A 356 27.63 -3.25 2.19
CA ASN A 356 28.79 -2.87 1.37
C ASN A 356 29.10 -1.36 1.40
N THR A 357 28.40 -0.59 2.24
CA THR A 357 28.61 0.86 2.37
C THR A 357 28.98 1.27 3.80
N ASP A 358 30.13 1.94 3.88
CA ASP A 358 30.80 2.62 5.00
C ASP A 358 31.54 1.77 6.05
N GLU A 359 32.86 1.68 5.89
CA GLU A 359 33.84 1.29 6.94
C GLU A 359 33.58 2.01 8.28
N ASN A 360 33.00 3.21 8.23
CA ASN A 360 32.58 3.98 9.40
C ASN A 360 31.42 3.33 10.17
N VAL A 361 30.38 2.82 9.49
CA VAL A 361 29.23 2.18 10.15
C VAL A 361 29.65 0.86 10.78
N GLU A 362 30.54 0.11 10.10
CA GLU A 362 31.11 -1.11 10.64
C GLU A 362 31.90 -0.84 11.93
N LEU A 363 32.69 0.24 11.97
CA LEU A 363 33.44 0.64 13.16
C LEU A 363 32.52 1.05 14.31
N GLU A 364 31.49 1.86 14.04
CA GLU A 364 30.49 2.27 15.05
C GLU A 364 29.72 1.07 15.64
N LEU A 365 29.34 0.10 14.79
CA LEU A 365 28.72 -1.14 15.25
C LEU A 365 29.66 -1.95 16.15
N LYS A 366 30.93 -2.07 15.76
CA LYS A 366 31.96 -2.75 16.56
C LYS A 366 32.15 -2.06 17.93
N ILE A 367 32.18 -0.72 17.97
CA ILE A 367 32.26 0.05 19.23
C ILE A 367 31.04 -0.20 20.11
N ALA A 368 29.82 -0.08 19.56
CA ALA A 368 28.59 -0.27 20.31
C ALA A 368 28.46 -1.68 20.91
N ILE A 369 28.91 -2.71 20.17
CA ILE A 369 28.94 -4.09 20.68
C ILE A 369 29.88 -4.19 21.89
N ILE A 370 31.08 -3.60 21.81
CA ILE A 370 32.03 -3.62 22.94
C ILE A 370 31.45 -2.88 24.15
N GLU A 371 30.83 -1.72 23.96
CA GLU A 371 30.20 -0.98 25.04
C GLU A 371 29.06 -1.77 25.71
N LEU A 372 28.22 -2.42 24.91
CA LEU A 372 27.17 -3.31 25.43
C LEU A 372 27.75 -4.44 26.28
N LEU A 373 28.86 -5.05 25.83
CA LEU A 373 29.54 -6.12 26.57
C LEU A 373 30.16 -5.58 27.87
N LYS A 374 30.75 -4.39 27.86
CA LYS A 374 31.31 -3.73 29.06
C LYS A 374 30.21 -3.37 30.06
N ASP A 375 29.12 -2.77 29.62
CA ASP A 375 27.99 -2.41 30.49
C ASP A 375 27.36 -3.65 31.12
N SER A 376 27.26 -4.72 30.34
CA SER A 376 26.74 -6.00 30.80
C SER A 376 27.66 -6.69 31.82
N LEU A 377 28.98 -6.42 31.85
CA LEU A 377 29.88 -6.94 32.89
C LEU A 377 29.62 -6.37 34.28
N HIS A 378 29.05 -5.15 34.37
CA HIS A 378 28.66 -4.55 35.64
C HIS A 378 27.44 -5.24 36.29
N GLN A 379 26.74 -6.09 35.55
CA GLN A 379 25.60 -6.87 36.03
C GLN A 379 26.09 -8.14 36.75
N PRO A 380 25.34 -8.65 37.75
CA PRO A 380 25.71 -9.84 38.49
C PRO A 380 25.94 -11.04 37.55
N ALA A 381 27.02 -11.76 37.77
CA ALA A 381 27.40 -12.90 36.95
C ALA A 381 26.57 -14.16 37.33
N PRO A 382 26.23 -15.05 36.37
CA PRO A 382 26.51 -15.00 34.93
C PRO A 382 25.60 -14.01 34.18
N ASN A 383 26.20 -13.25 33.26
CA ASN A 383 25.51 -12.28 32.41
C ASN A 383 25.78 -12.57 30.93
N ILE A 384 25.16 -11.78 30.04
CA ILE A 384 25.25 -11.98 28.59
C ILE A 384 26.69 -11.89 28.06
N THR A 385 27.54 -11.06 28.68
CA THR A 385 28.96 -10.97 28.31
C THR A 385 29.69 -12.27 28.62
N HIS A 386 29.44 -12.89 29.77
CA HIS A 386 30.02 -14.20 30.10
C HIS A 386 29.60 -15.25 29.06
N TYR A 387 28.31 -15.31 28.70
CA TYR A 387 27.85 -16.23 27.68
C TYR A 387 28.53 -16.01 26.33
N LEU A 388 28.57 -14.76 25.83
CA LEU A 388 29.10 -14.41 24.51
C LEU A 388 30.63 -14.56 24.43
N LEU A 389 31.36 -14.30 25.51
CA LEU A 389 32.80 -14.57 25.60
C LEU A 389 33.12 -16.08 25.65
N GLY A 390 32.10 -16.93 25.81
CA GLY A 390 32.24 -18.38 25.80
C GLY A 390 32.38 -19.01 27.18
N PHE A 391 31.96 -18.32 28.23
CA PHE A 391 31.91 -18.92 29.56
C PHE A 391 30.77 -19.93 29.68
N ASP A 392 31.01 -21.02 30.42
CA ASP A 392 30.00 -22.04 30.68
C ASP A 392 29.07 -21.52 31.78
N ILE A 393 27.94 -20.93 31.36
CA ILE A 393 26.93 -20.38 32.27
C ILE A 393 26.22 -21.46 33.10
N THR A 394 26.41 -22.75 32.79
CA THR A 394 25.81 -23.86 33.54
C THR A 394 26.63 -24.25 34.77
N LYS A 395 27.85 -23.71 34.90
CA LYS A 395 28.78 -23.98 36.01
C LYS A 395 29.23 -22.68 36.66
N ASP A 396 29.99 -22.79 37.74
CA ASP A 396 30.69 -21.63 38.29
C ASP A 396 31.61 -21.06 37.22
N ILE A 397 31.45 -19.78 36.90
CA ILE A 397 32.19 -19.08 35.87
C ILE A 397 33.70 -19.21 36.10
N ARG A 398 34.14 -19.21 37.37
CA ARG A 398 35.56 -19.38 37.76
C ARG A 398 36.13 -20.73 37.37
N SER A 399 35.27 -21.73 37.18
CA SER A 399 35.64 -23.08 36.78
C SER A 399 35.63 -23.28 35.27
N THR A 400 35.27 -22.25 34.49
CA THR A 400 35.23 -22.39 33.04
C THR A 400 36.63 -22.46 32.45
N GLN A 401 36.87 -23.49 31.64
CA GLN A 401 38.04 -23.57 30.76
C GLN A 401 37.64 -23.12 29.36
N LEU A 402 38.11 -21.94 28.95
CA LEU A 402 37.96 -21.47 27.58
C LEU A 402 38.79 -22.36 26.65
N GLN A 403 38.14 -23.00 25.67
CA GLN A 403 38.80 -23.89 24.71
C GLN A 403 38.90 -23.26 23.33
N LYS A 404 39.82 -23.79 22.51
CA LYS A 404 39.94 -23.37 21.11
C LYS A 404 38.69 -23.84 20.34
N PRO A 405 38.08 -22.97 19.50
CA PRO A 405 36.97 -23.36 18.65
C PRO A 405 37.34 -24.57 17.77
N GLY A 406 36.43 -25.55 17.69
CA GLY A 406 36.66 -26.80 16.94
C GLY A 406 37.28 -27.96 17.73
N VAL A 407 37.62 -27.75 19.01
CA VAL A 407 37.91 -28.84 19.96
C VAL A 407 36.60 -29.18 20.68
N LEU A 408 36.16 -30.44 20.65
CA LEU A 408 34.92 -30.91 21.32
C LEU A 408 33.63 -30.13 20.94
N ASP A 409 33.44 -29.77 19.65
CA ASP A 409 32.31 -28.97 19.15
C ASP A 409 32.16 -27.59 19.82
N PHE A 410 33.22 -27.04 20.41
CA PHE A 410 33.19 -25.73 21.04
C PHE A 410 32.97 -24.62 19.97
N PRO A 411 31.92 -23.78 20.10
CA PRO A 411 31.56 -22.79 19.10
C PRO A 411 32.59 -21.65 19.00
N SER A 412 32.57 -20.90 17.90
CA SER A 412 33.35 -19.66 17.80
C SER A 412 32.80 -18.63 18.79
N THR A 413 33.64 -18.10 19.66
CA THR A 413 33.24 -17.18 20.74
C THR A 413 33.64 -15.73 20.44
N CYS A 414 32.98 -14.76 21.06
CA CYS A 414 33.37 -13.35 20.96
C CYS A 414 34.79 -13.12 21.49
N ALA A 415 35.25 -13.92 22.47
CA ALA A 415 36.63 -13.85 22.97
C ALA A 415 37.66 -14.16 21.87
N LYS A 416 37.39 -15.15 21.00
CA LYS A 416 38.27 -15.45 19.86
C LYS A 416 38.34 -14.28 18.87
N SER A 417 37.18 -13.70 18.55
CA SER A 417 37.11 -12.56 17.63
C SER A 417 37.84 -11.34 18.20
N LEU A 418 37.71 -11.07 19.49
CA LEU A 418 38.44 -10.00 20.19
C LEU A 418 39.95 -10.24 20.17
N VAL A 419 40.42 -11.45 20.52
CA VAL A 419 41.85 -11.78 20.48
C VAL A 419 42.42 -11.67 19.07
N SER A 420 41.74 -12.23 18.06
CA SER A 420 42.16 -12.13 16.66
C SER A 420 42.26 -10.69 16.17
N LEU A 421 41.37 -9.83 16.65
CA LEU A 421 41.33 -8.42 16.31
C LEU A 421 42.49 -7.64 16.94
N LEU A 422 42.81 -7.93 18.20
CA LEU A 422 43.95 -7.36 18.89
C LEU A 422 45.28 -7.87 18.31
N ASP A 423 45.39 -9.16 18.01
CA ASP A 423 46.57 -9.75 17.35
C ASP A 423 46.82 -9.10 15.99
N PHE A 424 45.76 -8.89 15.20
CA PHE A 424 45.84 -8.19 13.93
C PHE A 424 46.32 -6.74 14.11
N ASN A 425 45.80 -6.01 15.11
CA ASN A 425 46.27 -4.66 15.40
C ASN A 425 47.76 -4.63 15.80
N ILE A 426 48.23 -5.59 16.59
CA ILE A 426 49.65 -5.74 16.95
C ILE A 426 50.51 -5.97 15.70
N GLU A 427 50.06 -6.80 14.75
CA GLU A 427 50.76 -7.03 13.47
C GLU A 427 50.81 -5.78 12.59
N MET A 428 49.74 -4.99 12.58
CA MET A 428 49.68 -3.74 11.81
C MET A 428 50.55 -2.65 12.43
N MET A 429 50.61 -2.53 13.77
CA MET A 429 51.53 -1.63 14.46
C MET A 429 53.00 -1.97 14.16
N LYS A 430 53.35 -3.26 14.10
CA LYS A 430 54.70 -3.71 13.68
C LYS A 430 55.03 -3.32 12.24
N SER A 431 54.01 -3.12 11.40
CA SER A 431 54.13 -2.79 9.99
C SER A 431 54.11 -1.27 9.72
N GLN A 432 54.10 -0.41 10.76
CA GLN A 432 54.07 1.06 10.67
C GLN A 432 52.89 1.62 9.83
N ILE A 433 51.73 0.96 9.88
CA ILE A 433 50.49 1.47 9.28
C ILE A 433 49.75 2.28 10.34
N ASP A 434 49.51 3.56 10.06
CA ASP A 434 48.78 4.49 10.94
C ASP A 434 47.27 4.25 10.82
N PHE A 435 46.56 4.22 11.94
CA PHE A 435 45.10 4.08 11.99
C PHE A 435 44.42 5.44 12.24
N ASP A 436 43.16 5.57 11.85
CA ASP A 436 42.33 6.69 12.30
C ASP A 436 42.14 6.63 13.83
N SER A 437 42.17 7.79 14.48
CA SER A 437 41.89 8.00 15.91
C SER A 437 40.68 7.22 16.45
N ARG A 438 39.65 7.02 15.63
CA ARG A 438 38.44 6.26 16.01
C ARG A 438 38.70 4.77 16.11
N TYR A 439 39.53 4.22 15.22
CA TYR A 439 39.94 2.83 15.29
C TYR A 439 40.84 2.59 16.50
N GLU A 440 41.69 3.56 16.86
CA GLU A 440 42.49 3.49 18.09
C GLU A 440 41.60 3.43 19.34
N GLN A 441 40.56 4.28 19.43
CA GLN A 441 39.59 4.24 20.53
C GLN A 441 38.83 2.92 20.60
N PHE A 442 38.48 2.34 19.46
CA PHE A 442 37.86 1.04 19.38
C PHE A 442 38.77 -0.08 19.94
N ILE A 443 40.05 -0.07 19.56
CA ILE A 443 41.05 -1.01 20.06
C ILE A 443 41.28 -0.85 21.57
N GLU A 444 41.34 0.39 22.07
CA GLU A 444 41.45 0.68 23.51
C GLU A 444 40.29 0.06 24.29
N LYS A 445 39.03 0.29 23.84
CA LYS A 445 37.84 -0.31 24.46
C LYS A 445 37.86 -1.84 24.41
N ALA A 446 38.40 -2.43 23.33
CA ALA A 446 38.57 -3.89 23.22
C ALA A 446 39.58 -4.45 24.23
N TYR A 447 40.69 -3.74 24.48
CA TYR A 447 41.65 -4.08 25.53
C TYR A 447 41.03 -3.97 26.93
N GLU A 448 40.29 -2.89 27.22
CA GLU A 448 39.59 -2.69 28.50
C GLU A 448 38.49 -3.71 28.78
N LEU A 449 37.96 -4.38 27.75
CA LEU A 449 36.97 -5.45 27.95
C LEU A 449 37.65 -6.76 28.40
N LEU A 450 38.91 -6.99 28.03
CA LEU A 450 39.67 -8.20 28.39
C LEU A 450 40.50 -8.05 29.67
N TYR A 451 40.80 -6.82 30.09
CA TYR A 451 41.63 -6.49 31.24
C TYR A 451 40.89 -5.57 32.21
#